data_AF-A0A2G2GUK1-F1
#
_entry.id   AF-A0A2G2GUK1-F1
#
_cell.length_a   1.000
_cell.length_b   1.000
_cell.length_c   1.000
_cell.angle_alpha   90.00
_cell.angle_beta   90.00
_cell.angle_gamma   90.00
#
_symmetry.space_group_name_H-M   'P 1'
#
loop_
_entity.id
_entity.type
_entity.pdbx_description
1 polymer ?
#
loop_
_entity_poly.entity_id
_entity_poly.type
_entity_poly.pdbx_seq_one_letter_code
_entity_poly.pdbx_strand_id
1 'polypeptide(L)' 'MLKCKHVVEKADALVDGAPLSKRERFALRLHLLICHHCRRYVRQLRVLLNSLPRNPDALDDARTREVLERLDSSQDR' A
#
# COMPACT_ATOMS: atom_id res chain seq x y z
N MET A 1 -3.15 5.10 23.24
CA MET A 1 -3.23 6.26 22.32
C MET A 1 -2.46 5.94 21.05
N LEU A 2 -3.12 5.75 19.90
CA LEU A 2 -2.39 5.71 18.64
C LEU A 2 -1.89 7.13 18.33
N LYS A 3 -0.58 7.28 18.16
CA LYS A 3 0.02 8.50 17.62
C LYS A 3 -0.22 8.55 16.11
N CYS A 4 -0.38 9.76 15.56
CA CYS A 4 -0.51 9.99 14.12
C CYS A 4 0.59 9.29 13.30
N LYS A 5 1.82 9.20 13.86
CA LYS A 5 2.94 8.47 13.24
C LYS A 5 2.63 7.00 12.95
N HIS A 6 2.00 6.30 13.89
CA HIS A 6 1.60 4.90 13.69
C HIS A 6 0.52 4.73 12.62
N VAL A 7 -0.28 5.77 12.38
CA VAL A 7 -1.28 5.76 11.30
C VAL A 7 -0.59 5.92 9.95
N VAL A 8 0.44 6.76 9.86
CA VAL A 8 1.25 6.93 8.64
C VAL A 8 2.03 5.66 8.33
N GLU A 9 2.69 5.05 9.32
CA GLU A 9 3.43 3.79 9.17
C GLU A 9 2.55 2.63 8.68
N LYS A 10 1.27 2.62 9.06
CA LYS A 10 0.31 1.58 8.68
C LYS A 10 -0.64 2.01 7.56
N ALA A 11 -0.41 3.17 6.94
CA ALA A 11 -1.30 3.72 5.93
C ALA A 11 -1.30 2.88 4.65
N ASP A 12 -0.13 2.40 4.24
CA ASP A 12 0.01 1.57 3.04
C ASP A 12 -0.72 0.24 3.23
N ALA A 13 -0.48 -0.44 4.35
CA ALA A 13 -1.21 -1.65 4.72
C ALA A 13 -2.74 -1.44 4.83
N LEU A 14 -3.16 -0.23 5.23
CA LEU A 14 -4.57 0.14 5.31
C LEU A 14 -5.20 0.36 3.93
N VAL A 15 -4.45 0.90 2.95
CA VAL A 15 -4.96 1.19 1.61
C VAL A 15 -4.81 -0.01 0.67
N ASP A 16 -3.71 -0.74 0.75
CA ASP A 16 -3.45 -1.94 -0.07
C ASP A 16 -4.18 -3.18 0.41
N GLY A 17 -4.77 -3.13 1.62
CA GLY A 17 -5.56 -4.25 2.16
C GLY A 17 -4.71 -5.40 2.71
N ALA A 18 -3.44 -5.14 3.01
CA ALA A 18 -2.55 -6.09 3.68
C ALA A 18 -3.18 -6.63 4.99
N PRO A 19 -2.78 -7.82 5.46
CA PRO A 19 -3.38 -8.46 6.63
C PRO A 19 -3.01 -7.71 7.92
N LEU A 20 -3.77 -6.68 8.25
CA LEU A 20 -3.80 -6.02 9.56
C LEU A 20 -4.64 -6.86 10.53
N SER A 21 -4.19 -6.96 11.79
CA SER A 21 -4.99 -7.63 12.83
C SER A 21 -6.32 -6.89 13.04
N LYS A 22 -7.42 -7.62 13.27
CA LYS A 22 -8.77 -7.03 13.43
C LYS A 22 -8.82 -5.90 14.48
N ARG A 23 -8.07 -6.05 15.58
CA ARG A 23 -7.92 -5.04 16.65
C ARG A 23 -7.26 -3.75 16.16
N GLU A 24 -6.20 -3.86 15.36
CA GLU A 24 -5.47 -2.72 14.82
C GLU A 24 -6.33 -1.96 13.81
N ARG A 25 -7.06 -2.68 12.96
CA ARG A 25 -8.01 -2.08 12.02
C ARG A 25 -9.09 -1.26 12.74
N PHE A 26 -9.62 -1.77 13.86
CA PHE A 26 -10.58 -1.03 14.67
C PHE A 26 -9.96 0.23 15.32
N ALA A 27 -8.75 0.10 15.88
CA ALA A 27 -8.05 1.23 16.51
C ALA A 27 -7.69 2.34 15.50
N LEU A 28 -7.25 1.98 14.29
CA LEU A 28 -7.02 2.89 13.17
C LEU A 28 -8.31 3.59 12.74
N ARG A 29 -9.42 2.84 12.63
CA ARG A 29 -10.72 3.40 12.23
C ARG A 29 -11.25 4.40 13.27
N LEU A 30 -11.13 4.08 14.56
CA LEU A 30 -11.47 5.01 15.65
C LEU A 30 -10.60 6.28 15.60
N HIS A 31 -9.29 6.13 15.38
CA HIS A 31 -8.38 7.29 15.28
C HIS A 31 -8.73 8.19 14.09
N LEU A 32 -9.05 7.62 12.92
CA LEU A 32 -9.45 8.39 11.73
C LEU A 32 -10.80 9.11 11.89
N LEU A 33 -11.67 8.65 12.81
CA LEU A 33 -12.90 9.35 13.17
C LEU A 33 -12.62 10.59 14.03
N ILE A 34 -11.59 10.54 14.88
CA ILE A 34 -11.26 11.62 15.83
C ILE A 34 -10.28 12.63 15.20
N CYS A 35 -9.29 12.16 14.44
CA CYS A 35 -8.23 12.98 13.88
C CYS A 35 -8.49 13.36 12.41
N HIS A 36 -8.89 14.60 12.18
CA HIS A 36 -9.14 15.12 10.84
C HIS A 36 -7.89 15.13 9.94
N HIS A 37 -6.69 15.37 10.49
CA HIS A 37 -5.44 15.39 9.72
C HIS A 37 -5.12 14.02 9.11
N CYS A 38 -5.19 12.96 9.93
CA CYS A 38 -4.99 11.60 9.46
C CYS A 38 -6.07 11.20 8.44
N ARG A 39 -7.31 11.65 8.63
CA ARG A 39 -8.39 11.43 7.65
C ARG A 39 -8.10 12.07 6.29
N ARG A 40 -7.61 13.32 6.29
CA ARG A 40 -7.21 14.02 5.05
C ARG A 40 -6.04 13.33 4.37
N TYR A 41 -5.01 12.95 5.14
CA TYR A 41 -3.85 12.22 4.65
C TYR A 41 -4.24 10.92 3.94
N VAL A 42 -5.00 10.04 4.61
CA VAL A 42 -5.42 8.76 4.02
C VAL A 42 -6.29 8.96 2.79
N ARG A 43 -7.13 10.01 2.76
CA ARG A 43 -7.94 10.34 1.57
C ARG A 43 -7.06 10.75 0.39
N GLN A 44 -6.06 11.58 0.61
CA GLN A 44 -5.11 11.99 -0.42
C GLN A 44 -4.28 10.80 -0.93
N LEU A 45 -3.83 9.93 -0.01
CA LEU A 45 -3.11 8.70 -0.36
C LEU A 45 -3.96 7.79 -1.25
N ARG A 46 -5.24 7.58 -0.93
CA ARG A 46 -6.15 6.79 -1.80
C ARG A 46 -6.33 7.40 -3.18
N VAL A 47 -6.47 8.72 -3.27
CA VAL A 47 -6.62 9.40 -4.56
C VAL A 47 -5.36 9.22 -5.40
N LEU A 48 -4.19 9.37 -4.78
CA LEU A 48 -2.91 9.16 -5.42
C LEU A 48 -2.79 7.71 -5.92
N LEU A 49 -3.03 6.72 -5.05
CA LEU A 49 -2.95 5.31 -5.44
C LEU A 49 -3.97 4.91 -6.51
N ASN A 50 -5.18 5.47 -6.50
CA ASN A 50 -6.17 5.24 -7.55
C ASN A 50 -5.80 5.90 -8.88
N SER A 51 -4.96 6.93 -8.88
CA SER A 51 -4.46 7.57 -10.11
C SER A 51 -3.30 6.81 -10.75
N LEU A 52 -2.63 5.93 -9.99
CA LEU A 52 -1.62 5.06 -10.57
C LEU A 52 -2.31 3.94 -11.36
N PRO A 53 -1.77 3.55 -12.53
CA PRO A 53 -2.24 2.37 -13.25
C PRO A 53 -2.04 1.15 -12.34
N ARG A 54 -3.13 0.67 -11.75
CA ARG A 54 -3.12 -0.58 -11.00
C ARG A 54 -3.01 -1.68 -12.05
N ASN A 55 -1.90 -2.42 -12.06
CA ASN A 55 -1.80 -3.66 -12.83
C ASN A 55 -2.34 -4.78 -11.93
N PRO A 56 -3.61 -5.20 -12.10
CA PRO A 56 -4.23 -6.20 -11.23
C PRO A 56 -3.74 -7.61 -11.53
N ASP A 57 -3.05 -7.80 -12.65
CA ASP A 57 -2.57 -9.10 -13.06
C ASP A 57 -1.28 -9.39 -12.29
N ALA A 58 -1.37 -10.30 -11.33
CA ALA A 58 -0.20 -11.03 -10.89
C ALA A 58 0.44 -11.62 -12.15
N LEU A 59 1.67 -11.20 -12.46
CA LEU A 59 2.38 -11.81 -13.58
C LEU A 59 2.47 -13.30 -13.30
N ASP A 60 2.15 -14.10 -14.31
CA ASP A 60 2.41 -15.53 -14.21
C ASP A 60 3.92 -15.78 -14.04
N ASP A 61 4.26 -16.95 -13.51
CA ASP A 61 5.66 -17.32 -13.27
C ASP A 61 6.48 -17.30 -14.58
N ALA A 62 5.81 -17.54 -15.72
CA ALA A 62 6.42 -17.51 -17.05
C ALA A 62 6.87 -16.10 -17.45
N ARG A 63 5.99 -15.09 -17.39
CA ARG A 63 6.37 -13.69 -17.68
C ARG A 63 7.34 -13.14 -16.65
N THR A 64 7.22 -13.55 -15.39
CA THR A 64 8.17 -13.14 -14.34
C THR A 64 9.57 -13.59 -14.70
N ARG A 65 9.74 -14.84 -15.15
CA ARG A 65 11.02 -15.38 -15.60
C ARG A 65 11.54 -14.64 -16.84
N GLU A 66 10.69 -14.36 -17.82
CA GLU A 66 11.06 -13.61 -19.04
C GLU A 66 11.62 -12.21 -18.71
N VAL A 67 11.00 -11.49 -17.77
CA VAL A 67 11.47 -10.17 -17.33
C VAL A 67 12.82 -10.27 -16.63
N LEU A 68 13.01 -11.27 -15.76
CA LEU A 68 14.28 -11.50 -15.06
C LEU A 68 15.41 -11.82 -16.04
N GLU A 69 15.19 -12.71 -17.00
CA GLU A 69 16.16 -13.06 -18.04
C GLU A 69 16.57 -11.84 -18.88
N ARG A 70 15.62 -10.96 -19.22
CA ARG A 70 15.91 -9.70 -19.92
C ARG A 70 16.79 -8.78 -19.08
N LEU A 71 16.52 -8.64 -17.78
CA LEU A 71 17.31 -7.80 -16.89
C LEU A 71 18.76 -8.30 -16.78
N ASP A 72 18.96 -9.60 -16.58
CA ASP A 72 20.29 -10.23 -16.50
C ASP A 72 21.08 -10.02 -17.81
N SER A 73 20.44 -10.24 -18.96
CA SER A 73 21.09 -10.04 -20.27
C SER A 73 21.49 -8.58 -20.55
N SER A 74 20.84 -7.62 -19.91
CA SER A 74 21.16 -6.19 -20.01
C SER A 74 22.18 -5.68 -18.99
N GLN A 75 22.47 -6.46 -17.93
CA GLN A 75 23.54 -6.16 -16.98
C GLN A 75 24.92 -6.68 -17.46
N ASP A 76 24.93 -7.68 -18.34
CA ASP A 76 26.15 -8.28 -18.91
C ASP A 76 26.71 -7.55 -20.16
N ARG A 77 26.16 -6.37 -20.52
CA ARG A 77 26.63 -5.54 -21.65
C ARG A 77 27.28 -4.24 -21.20
#